data_AF-A0A645EMH4-F1
#
_entry.id   AF-A0A645EMH4-F1
#
_cell.length_a   1.000
_cell.length_b   1.000
_cell.length_c   1.000
_cell.angle_alpha   90.00
_cell.angle_beta   90.00
_cell.angle_gamma   90.00
#
_symmetry.space_group_name_H-M   'P 1'
#
loop_
_entity.id
_entity.type
_entity.pdbx_description
1 polymer ?
#
loop_
_entity_poly.entity_id
_entity_poly.type
_entity_poly.pdbx_seq_one_letter_code
_entity_poly.pdbx_strand_id
1 'polypeptide(L)'
;MNVSFDRDPTYYYDARITLEDVERHAGYGELSLECRAKPYKLEHFETTITVLPTGSASVMLTNTRMPVVPSITVSAEMTLAFTLSGKDYTINLATGTHIIPSLVLIEGDTEIAITGTGRITFTYRKGAL
;
A
#
# COMPACT_ATOMS: atom_id res chain seq x y z
N MET A 1 5.14 -8.34 14.70
CA MET A 1 6.59 -8.06 14.58
C MET A 1 6.96 -8.19 13.12
N ASN A 2 7.91 -7.39 12.62
CA ASN A 2 8.28 -7.45 11.21
C ASN A 2 9.34 -8.54 11.00
N VAL A 3 9.04 -9.48 10.12
CA VAL A 3 9.93 -10.59 9.75
C VAL A 3 10.33 -10.43 8.29
N SER A 4 11.61 -10.22 8.04
CA SER A 4 12.20 -10.16 6.71
C SER A 4 13.09 -11.38 6.50
N PHE A 5 13.11 -11.92 5.28
CA PHE A 5 13.99 -13.02 4.90
C PHE A 5 15.00 -12.52 3.87
N ASP A 6 16.26 -12.94 3.98
CA ASP A 6 17.33 -12.51 3.06
C ASP A 6 17.06 -12.89 1.61
N ARG A 7 16.25 -13.92 1.38
CA ARG A 7 15.80 -14.33 0.04
C ARG A 7 14.85 -13.31 -0.61
N ASP A 8 14.14 -12.52 0.19
CA ASP A 8 13.19 -11.51 -0.28
C ASP A 8 13.33 -10.18 0.50
N PRO A 9 14.47 -9.49 0.36
CA PRO A 9 14.87 -8.39 1.26
C PRO A 9 14.05 -7.11 1.06
N THR A 10 13.24 -7.03 0.00
CA THR A 10 12.37 -5.88 -0.27
C THR A 10 11.02 -5.96 0.44
N TYR A 11 10.72 -7.11 1.05
CA TYR A 11 9.46 -7.36 1.74
C TYR A 11 9.65 -7.78 3.19
N TYR A 12 8.62 -7.54 3.99
CA TYR A 12 8.48 -8.09 5.32
C TYR A 12 7.08 -8.65 5.56
N TYR A 13 6.98 -9.59 6.48
CA TYR A 13 5.73 -10.09 7.02
C TYR A 13 5.45 -9.46 8.37
N ASP A 14 4.20 -9.03 8.59
CA ASP A 14 3.73 -8.76 9.95
C ASP A 14 3.26 -10.06 10.57
N ALA A 15 4.07 -10.58 11.50
CA ALA A 15 3.87 -11.89 12.08
C ALA A 15 3.97 -11.89 13.60
N ARG A 16 3.46 -12.96 14.21
CA ARG A 16 3.72 -13.31 15.61
C ARG A 16 4.57 -14.58 15.62
N ILE A 17 5.68 -14.54 16.36
CA ILE A 17 6.59 -15.67 16.51
C ILE A 17 6.40 -16.25 17.90
N THR A 18 6.28 -17.56 17.96
CA THR A 18 6.27 -18.36 19.19
C THR A 18 7.48 -19.29 19.17
N LEU A 19 8.13 -19.44 20.31
CA LEU A 19 9.16 -20.45 20.50
C LEU A 19 8.47 -21.76 20.86
N GLU A 20 8.56 -22.74 19.98
CA GLU A 20 7.92 -24.04 20.16
C GLU A 20 8.82 -24.98 20.95
N ASP A 21 10.12 -25.01 20.63
CA ASP A 21 11.05 -25.90 21.30
C ASP A 21 12.48 -25.33 21.37
N VAL A 22 13.23 -25.84 22.36
CA VAL A 22 14.62 -25.50 22.63
C VAL A 22 15.38 -26.77 22.94
N GLU A 23 16.13 -27.26 21.96
CA GLU A 23 17.01 -28.41 22.13
C GLU A 23 18.46 -27.95 22.39
N ARG A 24 19.15 -28.69 23.26
CA ARG A 24 20.55 -28.43 23.61
C ARG A 24 21.40 -29.62 23.22
N HIS A 25 22.39 -29.36 22.37
CA HIS A 25 23.38 -30.34 21.95
C HIS A 25 24.77 -29.94 22.43
N ALA A 26 25.70 -30.87 22.41
CA ALA A 26 27.10 -30.55 22.68
C ALA A 26 27.64 -29.67 21.54
N GLY A 27 27.88 -28.39 21.82
CA GLY A 27 28.46 -27.42 20.89
C GLY A 27 27.46 -26.54 20.14
N TYR A 28 26.14 -26.79 20.23
CA TYR A 28 25.11 -25.91 19.67
C TYR A 28 23.75 -26.08 20.38
N GLY A 29 22.85 -25.12 20.17
CA GLY A 29 21.44 -25.22 20.56
C GLY A 29 20.57 -25.02 19.34
N GLU A 30 19.45 -25.74 19.30
CA GLU A 30 18.46 -25.64 18.24
C GLU A 30 17.19 -24.99 18.80
N LEU A 31 16.64 -24.02 18.05
CA LEU A 31 15.43 -23.29 18.43
C LEU A 31 14.39 -23.49 17.34
N SER A 32 13.28 -24.10 17.69
CA SER A 32 12.14 -24.28 16.79
C SER A 32 11.14 -23.15 16.99
N LEU A 33 10.83 -22.42 15.93
CA LEU A 33 9.99 -21.22 15.97
C LEU A 33 8.76 -21.42 15.06
N GLU A 34 7.56 -21.15 15.58
CA GLU A 34 6.34 -21.04 14.77
C GLU A 34 6.10 -19.56 14.42
N CYS A 35 5.97 -19.25 13.13
CA CYS A 35 5.69 -17.90 12.64
C CYS A 35 4.27 -17.81 12.07
N ARG A 36 3.37 -17.13 12.78
CA ARG A 36 2.01 -16.83 12.30
C ARG A 36 1.99 -15.46 11.65
N ALA A 37 2.15 -15.44 10.34
CA ALA A 37 2.14 -14.22 9.54
C ALA A 37 0.73 -13.86 9.03
N LYS A 38 0.50 -12.56 8.85
CA LYS A 38 -0.59 -12.08 7.99
C LYS A 38 -0.41 -12.58 6.55
N PRO A 39 -1.49 -12.70 5.76
CA PRO A 39 -1.46 -13.39 4.47
C PRO A 39 -0.59 -12.73 3.40
N TYR A 40 -0.32 -11.43 3.51
CA TYR A 40 0.47 -10.69 2.51
C TYR A 40 1.84 -10.33 3.05
N LYS A 41 2.86 -10.44 2.18
CA LYS A 41 4.15 -9.78 2.38
C LYS A 41 4.06 -8.33 1.94
N LEU A 42 4.56 -7.41 2.75
CA LEU A 42 4.44 -5.97 2.56
C LEU A 42 5.76 -5.39 2.08
N GLU A 43 5.71 -4.47 1.11
CA GLU A 43 6.91 -3.72 0.72
C GLU A 43 7.42 -2.88 1.89
N HIS A 44 8.75 -2.79 2.05
CA HIS A 44 9.35 -1.96 3.09
C HIS A 44 9.03 -0.47 2.96
N PHE A 45 8.95 0.01 1.71
CA PHE A 45 8.71 1.42 1.41
C PHE A 45 7.33 1.61 0.81
N GLU A 46 6.73 2.75 1.08
CA GLU A 46 5.45 3.12 0.50
C GLU A 46 5.66 3.67 -0.90
N THR A 47 4.76 3.31 -1.80
CA THR A 47 4.68 3.93 -3.11
C THR A 47 4.07 5.32 -2.93
N THR A 48 4.80 6.34 -3.37
CA THR A 48 4.36 7.73 -3.34
C THR A 48 4.40 8.29 -4.76
N ILE A 49 3.24 8.73 -5.25
CA ILE A 49 3.09 9.32 -6.59
C ILE A 49 2.57 10.74 -6.42
N THR A 50 3.32 11.71 -6.93
CA THR A 50 2.94 13.14 -6.87
C THR A 50 2.69 13.68 -8.26
N VAL A 51 1.58 14.38 -8.42
CA VAL A 51 1.16 15.02 -9.67
C VAL A 51 0.92 16.50 -9.41
N LEU A 52 1.27 17.33 -10.40
CA LEU A 52 1.13 18.78 -10.35
C LEU A 52 0.18 19.23 -11.48
N PRO A 53 -1.14 18.95 -11.37
CA PRO A 53 -2.08 19.32 -12.41
C PRO A 53 -2.15 20.84 -12.59
N THR A 54 -2.34 21.28 -13.84
CA THR A 54 -2.63 22.65 -14.24
C THR A 54 -3.93 22.68 -15.04
N GLY A 55 -5.06 22.53 -14.33
CA GLY A 55 -6.39 22.40 -14.92
C GLY A 55 -6.88 20.96 -14.90
N SER A 56 -6.23 20.06 -15.64
CA SER A 56 -6.52 18.62 -15.63
C SER A 56 -5.25 17.78 -15.78
N ALA A 57 -5.29 16.56 -15.24
CA ALA A 57 -4.25 15.54 -15.41
C ALA A 57 -4.87 14.14 -15.21
N SER A 58 -4.16 13.09 -15.61
CA SER A 58 -4.46 11.72 -15.19
C SER A 58 -3.24 11.08 -14.56
N VAL A 59 -3.47 10.09 -13.70
CA VAL A 59 -2.42 9.30 -13.06
C VAL A 59 -2.81 7.84 -13.02
N MET A 60 -1.83 6.97 -13.28
CA MET A 60 -2.00 5.53 -13.16
C MET A 60 -1.41 5.06 -11.82
N LEU A 61 -2.26 4.49 -10.96
CA LEU A 61 -1.82 3.88 -9.71
C LEU A 61 -1.77 2.37 -9.88
N THR A 62 -0.56 1.82 -9.98
CA THR A 62 -0.35 0.37 -10.04
C THR A 62 -0.29 -0.21 -8.64
N ASN A 63 -1.06 -1.27 -8.37
CA ASN A 63 -0.99 -2.02 -7.13
C ASN A 63 -0.79 -3.52 -7.38
N THR A 64 -0.29 -4.22 -6.36
CA THR A 64 -0.13 -5.67 -6.36
C THR A 64 -1.35 -6.34 -5.70
N ARG A 65 -1.23 -7.62 -5.33
CA ARG A 65 -2.37 -8.47 -4.92
C ARG A 65 -3.11 -8.03 -3.66
N MET A 66 -2.48 -7.31 -2.75
CA MET A 66 -3.13 -6.83 -1.54
C MET A 66 -3.98 -5.59 -1.86
N PRO A 67 -5.32 -5.64 -1.66
CA PRO A 67 -6.15 -4.47 -1.82
C PRO A 67 -5.74 -3.37 -0.84
N VAL A 68 -5.59 -2.14 -1.32
CA VAL A 68 -5.16 -1.01 -0.49
C VAL A 68 -5.93 0.25 -0.82
N VAL A 69 -6.29 1.02 0.21
CA VAL A 69 -6.84 2.36 0.07
C VAL A 69 -5.70 3.36 0.24
N PRO A 70 -5.42 4.22 -0.75
CA PRO A 70 -4.34 5.18 -0.65
C PRO A 70 -4.72 6.37 0.24
N SER A 71 -3.70 6.95 0.88
CA SER A 71 -3.78 8.29 1.45
C SER A 71 -3.56 9.32 0.36
N ILE A 72 -4.44 10.32 0.29
CA ILE A 72 -4.42 11.34 -0.75
C ILE A 72 -4.20 12.69 -0.08
N THR A 73 -3.09 13.35 -0.37
CA THR A 73 -2.81 14.71 0.13
C THR A 73 -2.89 15.70 -1.01
N VAL A 74 -3.79 16.68 -0.90
CA VAL A 74 -3.99 17.75 -1.89
C VAL A 74 -3.63 19.11 -1.28
N SER A 75 -3.04 19.98 -2.07
CA SER A 75 -2.62 21.33 -1.62
C SER A 75 -3.64 22.43 -1.91
N ALA A 76 -4.58 22.16 -2.82
CA ALA A 76 -5.69 23.04 -3.18
C ALA A 76 -6.93 22.19 -3.43
N GLU A 77 -8.09 22.83 -3.61
CA GLU A 77 -9.30 22.11 -3.96
C GLU A 77 -9.14 21.41 -5.32
N MET A 78 -9.46 20.12 -5.35
CA MET A 78 -9.33 19.28 -6.54
C MET A 78 -10.46 18.26 -6.62
N THR A 79 -10.84 17.89 -7.83
CA THR A 79 -11.81 16.84 -8.11
C THR A 79 -11.09 15.61 -8.65
N LEU A 80 -11.38 14.45 -8.08
CA LEU A 80 -10.96 13.14 -8.57
C LEU A 80 -12.13 12.44 -9.25
N ALA A 81 -11.88 11.84 -10.40
CA ALA A 81 -12.80 10.94 -11.07
C ALA A 81 -12.11 9.62 -11.39
N PHE A 82 -12.75 8.50 -11.07
CA PHE A 82 -12.22 7.16 -11.31
C PHE A 82 -13.35 6.15 -11.46
N THR A 83 -13.08 5.08 -12.19
CA THR A 83 -14.03 3.98 -12.39
C THR A 83 -13.48 2.72 -11.73
N LEU A 84 -14.25 2.14 -10.80
CA LEU A 84 -13.90 0.88 -10.15
C LEU A 84 -15.05 -0.12 -10.29
N SER A 85 -14.73 -1.33 -10.77
CA SER A 85 -15.69 -2.42 -10.96
C SER A 85 -16.95 -1.99 -11.75
N GLY A 86 -16.76 -1.13 -12.77
CA GLY A 86 -17.85 -0.61 -13.61
C GLY A 86 -18.71 0.47 -12.98
N LYS A 87 -18.30 1.05 -11.84
CA LYS A 87 -18.96 2.20 -11.21
C LYS A 87 -18.06 3.41 -11.28
N ASP A 88 -18.64 4.52 -11.70
CA ASP A 88 -17.96 5.82 -11.75
C ASP A 88 -18.11 6.55 -10.42
N TYR A 89 -17.00 7.12 -9.97
CA TYR A 89 -16.93 7.94 -8.77
C TYR A 89 -16.41 9.32 -9.13
N THR A 90 -16.96 10.36 -8.51
CA THR A 90 -16.46 11.73 -8.61
C THR A 90 -16.47 12.34 -7.22
N ILE A 91 -15.31 12.81 -6.78
CA ILE A 91 -15.08 13.23 -5.39
C ILE A 91 -14.33 14.57 -5.39
N ASN A 92 -14.88 15.54 -4.66
CA ASN A 92 -14.23 16.82 -4.44
C ASN A 92 -13.44 16.76 -3.12
N LEU A 93 -12.18 17.15 -3.18
CA LEU A 93 -11.26 17.18 -2.06
C LEU A 93 -10.90 18.63 -1.76
N ALA A 94 -11.14 19.06 -0.52
CA ALA A 94 -10.57 20.30 0.01
C ALA A 94 -9.06 20.11 0.29
N THR A 95 -8.32 21.19 0.49
CA THR A 95 -6.90 21.11 0.89
C THR A 95 -6.71 20.25 2.16
N GLY A 96 -5.70 19.39 2.17
CA GLY A 96 -5.41 18.47 3.27
C GLY A 96 -5.26 17.00 2.84
N THR A 97 -5.24 16.11 3.83
CA THR A 97 -5.10 14.66 3.64
C THR A 97 -6.44 13.96 3.79
N HIS A 98 -6.76 13.08 2.85
CA HIS A 98 -8.03 12.38 2.74
C HIS A 98 -7.83 10.88 2.55
N ILE A 99 -8.77 10.11 3.09
CA ILE A 99 -8.92 8.68 2.85
C ILE A 99 -10.29 8.50 2.21
N ILE A 100 -10.31 7.85 1.05
CA ILE A 100 -11.53 7.57 0.29
C ILE A 100 -11.76 6.07 0.35
N PRO A 101 -12.63 5.54 1.24
CA PRO A 101 -12.81 4.10 1.40
C PRO A 101 -13.32 3.39 0.14
N SER A 102 -13.95 4.11 -0.78
CA SER A 102 -14.39 3.57 -2.08
C SER A 102 -13.27 3.45 -3.11
N LEU A 103 -12.14 4.15 -2.95
CA LEU A 103 -10.97 4.05 -3.82
C LEU A 103 -10.07 2.90 -3.33
N VAL A 104 -10.49 1.67 -3.63
CA VAL A 104 -9.71 0.47 -3.31
C VAL A 104 -8.89 0.08 -4.54
N LEU A 105 -7.57 0.17 -4.43
CA LEU A 105 -6.65 -0.29 -5.47
C LEU A 105 -6.53 -1.80 -5.39
N ILE A 106 -6.92 -2.50 -6.45
CA ILE A 106 -6.75 -3.95 -6.61
C ILE A 106 -5.50 -4.25 -7.46
N GLU A 107 -5.18 -5.53 -7.66
CA GLU A 107 -4.06 -5.94 -8.52
C GLU A 107 -4.22 -5.33 -9.93
N GLY A 108 -3.16 -4.68 -10.41
CA GLY A 108 -3.13 -4.01 -11.70
C GLY A 108 -3.14 -2.49 -11.59
N ASP A 109 -3.59 -1.86 -12.67
CA ASP A 109 -3.54 -0.42 -12.85
C ASP A 109 -4.92 0.21 -12.64
N THR A 110 -4.97 1.29 -11.86
CA THR A 110 -6.16 2.12 -11.67
C THR A 110 -5.89 3.52 -12.18
N GLU A 111 -6.63 3.95 -13.21
CA GLU A 111 -6.55 5.31 -13.72
C GLU A 111 -7.40 6.25 -12.87
N ILE A 112 -6.81 7.39 -12.49
CA ILE A 112 -7.50 8.46 -11.79
C ILE A 112 -7.36 9.74 -12.60
N ALA A 113 -8.49 10.29 -13.02
CA ALA A 113 -8.56 11.63 -13.59
C ALA A 113 -8.61 12.67 -12.46
N ILE A 114 -7.81 13.72 -12.61
CA ILE A 114 -7.65 14.80 -11.64
C ILE A 114 -8.01 16.11 -12.34
N THR A 115 -8.88 16.90 -11.73
CA THR A 115 -9.22 18.26 -12.18
C THR A 115 -8.91 19.25 -11.06
N GLY A 116 -8.14 20.28 -11.38
CA GLY A 116 -7.69 21.29 -10.42
C GLY A 116 -6.30 21.81 -10.74
N THR A 117 -5.84 22.81 -9.98
CA THR A 117 -4.48 23.35 -10.10
C THR A 117 -3.77 23.30 -8.76
N GLY A 118 -2.60 22.67 -8.70
CA GLY A 118 -1.82 22.55 -7.47
C GLY A 118 -1.00 21.26 -7.45
N ARG A 119 -0.78 20.73 -6.25
CA ARG A 119 -0.11 19.44 -5.99
C ARG A 119 -1.09 18.44 -5.36
N ILE A 120 -1.07 17.21 -5.85
CA ILE A 120 -1.71 16.03 -5.27
C ILE A 120 -0.70 14.90 -5.12
N THR A 121 -0.74 14.20 -3.99
CA THR A 121 0.14 13.08 -3.66
C THR A 121 -0.68 11.89 -3.19
N PHE A 122 -0.47 10.74 -3.82
CA PHE A 122 -1.02 9.45 -3.43
C PHE A 122 0.06 8.63 -2.73
N THR A 123 -0.24 8.09 -1.56
CA THR A 123 0.68 7.26 -0.79
C THR A 123 -0.01 5.97 -0.36
N TYR A 124 0.59 4.83 -0.67
CA TYR A 124 0.07 3.51 -0.29
C TYR A 124 1.20 2.47 -0.21
N ARG A 125 0.99 1.44 0.61
CA ARG A 125 1.90 0.29 0.71
C ARG A 125 1.33 -0.88 -0.07
N LYS A 126 2.14 -1.42 -0.98
CA LYS A 126 1.79 -2.61 -1.76
C LYS A 126 2.03 -3.88 -0.95
N GLY A 127 1.25 -4.92 -1.25
CA GLY A 127 1.41 -6.23 -0.65
C GLY A 127 1.27 -7.34 -1.67
N ALA A 128 2.17 -8.31 -1.62
CA ALA A 128 2.20 -9.46 -2.52
C ALA A 128 1.91 -10.77 -1.76
N LEU A 129 1.74 -11.86 -2.51
CA LEU A 129 1.66 -13.22 -1.99
C LEU A 129 3.01 -13.94 -2.17
#